data_AF-A0A6I3ECP2-F1
#
_entry.id   AF-A0A6I3ECP2-F1
#
_cell.length_a   1.000
_cell.length_b   1.000
_cell.length_c   1.000
_cell.angle_alpha   90.00
_cell.angle_beta   90.00
_cell.angle_gamma   90.00
#
_symmetry.space_group_name_H-M   'P 1'
#
loop_
_entity.id
_entity.type
_entity.pdbx_description
1 polymer ?
#
loop_
_entity_poly.entity_id
_entity_poly.type
_entity_poly.pdbx_seq_one_letter_code
_entity_poly.pdbx_strand_id
1 'polypeptide(L)'
;MNNPITKKKGFIAAAVASVLALSFMTAVAPSATAAGEKITKIGIAYDLGGRDIPGFNQLAYFGARDYVAKNKGVKIQELQAALSDTDATRAERLRLLASAGANPIIAV
;
A
#
# COMPACT_ATOMS: atom_id res chain seq x y z
N MET A 1 36.59 -53.96 0.42
CA MET A 1 35.50 -54.13 1.41
C MET A 1 35.72 -53.18 2.57
N ASN A 2 34.81 -52.22 2.77
CA ASN A 2 34.36 -51.76 4.08
C ASN A 2 33.04 -51.02 3.86
N ASN A 3 32.01 -51.51 4.55
CA ASN A 3 30.60 -51.16 4.45
C ASN A 3 30.27 -50.00 5.46
N PRO A 4 29.00 -49.63 5.69
CA PRO A 4 28.42 -48.32 5.40
C PRO A 4 28.26 -47.43 6.66
N ILE A 5 28.02 -46.13 6.50
CA ILE A 5 27.48 -45.32 7.60
C ILE A 5 26.16 -44.69 7.15
N THR A 6 25.07 -45.21 7.71
CA THR A 6 23.71 -44.67 7.68
C THR A 6 23.44 -43.78 8.90
N LYS A 7 22.81 -42.63 8.63
CA LYS A 7 21.90 -41.80 9.46
C LYS A 7 22.36 -41.30 10.84
N LYS A 8 22.22 -39.97 11.04
CA LYS A 8 21.44 -39.44 12.16
C LYS A 8 20.89 -38.04 11.88
N LYS A 9 19.59 -37.88 12.16
CA LYS A 9 18.84 -36.61 12.17
C LYS A 9 19.34 -35.75 13.32
N GLY A 10 19.51 -34.46 13.09
CA GLY A 10 19.75 -33.45 14.13
C GLY A 10 18.81 -32.28 13.95
N PHE A 11 17.77 -32.21 14.78
CA PHE A 11 17.05 -30.98 15.09
C PHE A 11 18.02 -30.05 15.82
N ILE A 12 18.14 -28.79 15.39
CA ILE A 12 18.53 -27.69 16.28
C ILE A 12 17.59 -26.52 15.99
N ALA A 13 16.66 -26.32 16.92
CA ALA A 13 16.01 -25.04 17.15
C ALA A 13 16.88 -24.26 18.15
N ALA A 14 17.21 -23.01 17.82
CA ALA A 14 17.68 -21.91 18.68
C ALA A 14 18.35 -20.88 17.75
N ALA A 15 18.25 -19.57 17.89
CA ALA A 15 17.78 -18.74 18.98
C ALA A 15 17.29 -17.40 18.42
N VAL A 16 16.34 -16.78 19.11
CA VAL A 16 16.03 -15.36 18.97
C VAL A 16 17.21 -14.57 19.54
N ALA A 17 17.85 -13.76 18.72
CA ALA A 17 18.78 -12.72 19.15
C ALA A 17 18.38 -11.41 18.47
N SER A 18 17.80 -10.52 19.28
CA SER A 18 17.46 -9.14 18.95
C SER A 18 18.71 -8.31 18.70
N VAL A 19 18.82 -7.76 17.48
CA VAL A 19 19.66 -6.58 17.20
C VAL A 19 18.79 -5.56 16.47
N LEU A 20 18.52 -4.46 17.18
CA LEU A 20 17.94 -3.23 16.62
C LEU A 20 19.04 -2.53 15.82
N ALA A 21 19.11 -2.78 14.53
CA ALA A 21 19.86 -1.97 13.58
C ALA A 21 18.86 -1.28 12.64
N LEU A 22 18.53 -0.02 12.92
CA LEU A 22 17.70 0.82 12.05
C LEU A 22 18.55 1.30 10.87
N SER A 23 18.83 0.41 9.92
CA SER A 23 19.32 0.78 8.60
C SER A 23 18.12 1.17 7.74
N PHE A 24 17.95 2.48 7.49
CA PHE A 24 17.06 3.02 6.46
C PHE A 24 17.54 2.53 5.09
N MET A 25 17.11 1.33 4.69
CA MET A 25 17.17 0.89 3.31
C MET A 25 16.04 1.62 2.56
N THR A 26 16.38 2.70 1.87
CA THR A 26 15.50 3.29 0.86
C THR A 26 15.43 2.32 -0.32
N ALA A 27 14.56 1.32 -0.20
CA ALA A 27 14.18 0.48 -1.32
C ALA A 27 13.42 1.36 -2.32
N VAL A 28 14.12 1.81 -3.37
CA VAL A 28 13.47 2.37 -4.55
C VAL A 28 12.76 1.22 -5.25
N ALA A 29 11.44 1.12 -5.03
CA ALA A 29 10.63 0.15 -5.74
C ALA A 29 10.66 0.48 -7.24
N PRO A 30 10.91 -0.49 -8.13
CA PRO A 30 10.85 -0.25 -9.56
C PRO A 30 9.45 0.25 -9.93
N SER A 31 9.39 1.42 -10.59
CA SER A 31 8.13 1.94 -11.13
C SER A 31 7.71 1.05 -12.29
N ALA A 32 6.78 0.13 -12.04
CA ALA A 32 6.15 -0.63 -13.11
C ALA A 32 5.35 0.34 -13.99
N THR A 33 5.75 0.52 -15.24
CA THR A 33 4.89 1.13 -16.26
C THR A 33 3.71 0.18 -16.47
N ALA A 34 2.58 0.46 -15.81
CA ALA A 34 1.36 -0.33 -15.92
C ALA A 34 0.74 -0.11 -17.31
N ALA A 35 1.26 -0.80 -18.31
CA ALA A 35 0.59 -0.93 -19.60
C ALA A 35 -0.68 -1.79 -19.40
N GLY A 36 -1.84 -1.13 -19.34
CA GLY A 36 -3.14 -1.77 -19.54
C GLY A 36 -3.69 -2.62 -18.40
N GLU A 37 -3.23 -2.43 -17.16
CA GLU A 37 -3.84 -3.15 -16.03
C GLU A 37 -5.27 -2.65 -15.81
N LYS A 38 -6.22 -3.59 -15.71
CA LYS A 38 -7.64 -3.26 -15.51
C LYS A 38 -7.77 -2.54 -14.17
N ILE A 39 -8.20 -1.28 -14.20
CA ILE A 39 -8.53 -0.53 -12.98
C ILE A 39 -9.66 -1.29 -12.28
N THR A 40 -9.40 -1.75 -11.06
CA THR A 40 -10.39 -2.43 -10.20
C THR A 40 -10.66 -1.66 -8.92
N LYS A 41 -9.72 -0.79 -8.51
CA LYS A 41 -9.85 0.04 -7.33
C LYS A 41 -9.14 1.38 -7.53
N ILE A 42 -9.83 2.45 -7.18
CA ILE A 42 -9.30 3.81 -7.14
C ILE A 42 -9.11 4.18 -5.66
N GLY A 43 -7.92 4.65 -5.33
CA GLY A 43 -7.61 5.22 -4.02
C GLY A 43 -7.75 6.73 -4.06
N ILE A 44 -8.36 7.34 -3.05
CA ILE A 44 -8.35 8.78 -2.84
C ILE A 44 -7.75 9.06 -1.47
N ALA A 45 -6.66 9.81 -1.45
CA ALA A 45 -6.03 10.29 -0.23
C ALA A 45 -6.32 11.79 -0.10
N TYR A 46 -7.27 12.13 0.78
CA TYR A 46 -7.54 13.51 1.14
C TYR A 46 -6.46 14.01 2.12
N ASP A 47 -6.01 15.23 1.90
CA ASP A 47 -5.25 16.02 2.85
C ASP A 47 -6.18 16.46 4.00
N LEU A 48 -6.53 17.75 4.07
CA LEU A 48 -7.36 18.30 5.13
C LEU A 48 -8.81 18.45 4.67
N GLY A 49 -9.72 17.82 5.41
CA GLY A 49 -11.14 17.78 5.07
C GLY A 49 -11.45 16.68 4.04
N GLY A 50 -12.57 15.98 4.21
CA GLY A 50 -12.98 14.91 3.32
C GLY A 50 -13.91 15.40 2.20
N ARG A 51 -14.59 14.46 1.55
CA ARG A 51 -15.62 14.73 0.53
C ARG A 51 -16.86 15.49 1.05
N ASP A 52 -17.05 15.52 2.37
CA ASP A 52 -18.27 16.05 3.00
C ASP A 52 -18.25 17.59 3.14
N ILE A 53 -17.09 18.22 2.89
CA ILE A 53 -16.96 19.69 2.86
C ILE A 53 -16.80 20.14 1.40
N PRO A 54 -17.56 21.14 0.93
CA PRO A 54 -17.42 21.67 -0.43
C PRO A 54 -15.99 22.17 -0.70
N GLY A 55 -15.40 21.73 -1.81
CA GLY A 55 -14.03 22.10 -2.19
C GLY A 55 -13.36 21.07 -3.10
N PHE A 56 -12.03 21.19 -3.24
CA PHE A 56 -11.23 20.33 -4.11
C PHE A 56 -11.40 18.83 -3.81
N ASN A 57 -11.46 18.46 -2.52
CA ASN A 57 -11.59 17.06 -2.10
C ASN A 57 -12.93 16.44 -2.50
N GLN A 58 -14.01 17.21 -2.41
CA GLN A 58 -15.31 16.80 -2.92
C GLN A 58 -15.33 16.63 -4.45
N LEU A 59 -14.67 17.54 -5.19
CA LEU A 59 -14.58 17.44 -6.65
C LEU A 59 -13.79 16.21 -7.10
N ALA A 60 -12.72 15.85 -6.38
CA ALA A 60 -11.97 14.62 -6.63
C ALA A 60 -12.84 13.37 -6.46
N TYR A 61 -13.64 13.32 -5.39
CA TYR A 61 -14.61 12.24 -5.16
C TYR A 61 -15.63 12.14 -6.30
N PHE A 62 -16.20 13.27 -6.75
CA PHE A 62 -17.17 13.26 -7.85
C PHE A 62 -16.58 12.74 -9.15
N GLY A 63 -15.36 13.15 -9.51
CA GLY A 63 -14.67 12.62 -10.68
C GLY A 63 -14.48 11.09 -10.60
N ALA A 64 -14.01 10.59 -9.45
CA ALA A 64 -13.83 9.15 -9.23
C ALA A 64 -15.17 8.39 -9.26
N ARG A 65 -16.21 8.94 -8.64
CA ARG A 65 -17.57 8.37 -8.64
C ARG A 65 -18.12 8.25 -10.05
N ASP A 66 -17.97 9.29 -10.87
CA ASP A 66 -18.47 9.30 -12.25
C ASP A 66 -17.71 8.30 -13.14
N TYR A 67 -16.41 8.09 -12.87
CA TYR A 67 -15.65 7.01 -13.50
C TYR A 67 -16.18 5.63 -13.10
N VAL A 68 -16.41 5.39 -11.80
CA VAL A 68 -16.95 4.11 -11.29
C VAL A 68 -18.35 3.83 -11.84
N ALA A 69 -19.19 4.84 -11.98
CA ALA A 69 -20.52 4.69 -12.58
C ALA A 69 -20.45 4.16 -14.02
N LYS A 70 -19.42 4.53 -14.77
CA LYS A 70 -19.19 4.07 -16.16
C LYS A 70 -18.46 2.72 -16.21
N ASN A 71 -17.74 2.34 -15.16
CA ASN A 71 -16.88 1.16 -15.11
C ASN A 71 -17.31 0.21 -13.99
N LYS A 72 -18.22 -0.72 -14.33
CA LYS A 72 -18.74 -1.70 -13.37
C LYS A 72 -17.63 -2.56 -12.77
N GLY A 73 -17.67 -2.71 -11.44
CA GLY A 73 -16.70 -3.51 -10.68
C GLY A 73 -15.49 -2.73 -10.16
N VAL A 74 -15.36 -1.45 -10.52
CA VAL A 74 -14.37 -0.55 -9.89
C VAL A 74 -14.89 -0.09 -8.54
N LYS A 75 -14.02 -0.06 -7.52
CA LYS A 75 -14.35 0.43 -6.17
C LYS A 75 -13.54 1.67 -5.81
N ILE A 76 -14.09 2.53 -4.97
CA ILE A 76 -13.38 3.68 -4.39
C ILE A 76 -12.96 3.31 -2.97
N GLN A 77 -11.72 3.60 -2.61
CA GLN A 77 -11.21 3.51 -1.25
C GLN A 77 -10.65 4.88 -0.86
N GLU A 78 -11.09 5.40 0.28
CA GLU A 78 -10.79 6.76 0.71
C GLU A 78 -10.02 6.72 2.03
N LEU A 79 -8.99 7.56 2.15
CA LEU A 79 -8.32 7.86 3.41
C LEU A 79 -8.18 9.37 3.53
N GLN A 80 -8.30 9.89 4.75
CA GLN A 80 -8.18 11.32 5.04
C GLN A 80 -7.05 11.55 6.05
N ALA A 81 -6.26 12.61 5.84
CA ALA A 81 -5.29 13.07 6.82
C ALA A 81 -5.96 13.94 7.90
N ALA A 82 -5.33 13.94 9.06
CA ALA A 82 -5.62 14.79 10.20
C ALA A 82 -4.63 15.96 10.25
N LEU A 83 -5.03 17.05 10.90
CA LEU A 83 -4.19 18.23 11.11
C LEU A 83 -2.87 17.91 11.83
N SER A 84 -2.87 16.88 12.68
CA SER A 84 -1.69 16.45 13.45
C SER A 84 -0.78 15.48 12.69
N ASP A 85 -1.10 15.13 11.45
CA ASP A 85 -0.31 14.13 10.72
C ASP A 85 0.97 14.70 10.13
N THR A 86 2.04 13.97 10.36
CA THR A 86 3.34 14.19 9.71
C THR A 86 3.33 13.72 8.26
N ASP A 87 4.30 14.19 7.48
CA ASP A 87 4.55 13.72 6.12
C ASP A 87 4.79 12.20 6.06
N ALA A 88 5.43 11.63 7.09
CA ALA A 88 5.62 10.19 7.19
C ALA A 88 4.28 9.45 7.33
N THR A 89 3.36 9.96 8.15
CA THR A 89 2.01 9.40 8.31
C THR A 89 1.22 9.51 7.01
N ARG A 90 1.33 10.64 6.30
CA ARG A 90 0.68 10.88 5.00
C ARG A 90 1.21 9.92 3.93
N ALA A 91 2.52 9.74 3.86
CA ALA A 91 3.15 8.78 2.97
C ALA A 91 2.71 7.33 3.28
N GLU A 92 2.59 6.98 4.56
CA GLU A 92 2.12 5.66 4.96
C GLU A 92 0.68 5.40 4.52
N ARG A 93 -0.21 6.40 4.57
CA ARG A 93 -1.56 6.26 4.02
C ARG A 93 -1.58 5.97 2.52
N LEU A 94 -0.69 6.60 1.75
CA LEU A 94 -0.54 6.28 0.33
C LEU A 94 -0.09 4.83 0.14
N ARG A 95 0.83 4.33 0.98
CA ARG A 95 1.24 2.92 0.97
C ARG A 95 0.11 1.98 1.37
N LEU A 96 -0.76 2.36 2.31
CA LEU A 96 -1.94 1.57 2.67
C LEU A 96 -2.92 1.46 1.51
N LEU A 97 -3.16 2.55 0.77
CA LEU A 97 -3.99 2.51 -0.45
C LEU A 97 -3.36 1.60 -1.51
N ALA A 98 -2.06 1.76 -1.78
CA ALA A 98 -1.34 0.93 -2.75
C ALA A 98 -1.37 -0.56 -2.36
N SER A 99 -1.11 -0.87 -1.09
CA SER A 99 -1.13 -2.24 -0.55
C SER A 99 -2.53 -2.84 -0.58
N ALA A 100 -3.57 -2.01 -0.49
CA ALA A 100 -4.95 -2.43 -0.68
C ALA A 100 -5.31 -2.67 -2.16
N GLY A 101 -4.38 -2.49 -3.10
CA GLY A 101 -4.57 -2.69 -4.53
C GLY A 101 -5.22 -1.51 -5.24
N ALA A 102 -5.18 -0.31 -4.66
CA ALA A 102 -5.63 0.89 -5.36
C ALA A 102 -4.63 1.27 -6.46
N ASN A 103 -5.11 1.32 -7.70
CA ASN A 103 -4.35 1.76 -8.86
C ASN A 103 -5.35 2.31 -9.91
N PRO A 104 -5.52 3.63 -10.04
CA PRO A 104 -4.67 4.71 -9.51
C PRO A 104 -4.95 5.13 -8.06
N ILE A 105 -4.04 5.96 -7.51
CA ILE A 105 -4.21 6.70 -6.26
C ILE A 105 -4.22 8.21 -6.58
N ILE A 106 -5.24 8.92 -6.11
CA ILE A 106 -5.44 10.36 -6.29
C ILE A 106 -5.19 11.02 -4.94
N ALA A 107 -4.12 11.81 -4.81
CA ALA A 107 -3.84 12.59 -3.60
C ALA A 107 -4.27 14.05 -3.81
N VAL A 108 -5.12 14.57 -2.92
CA VAL A 108 -5.76 15.90 -3.02
C VAL A 108 -5.87 16.59 -1.68
#